data_AF-A0A7Z0EB29-F1
#
_entry.id   AF-A0A7Z0EB29-F1
#
_cell.length_a   1.000
_cell.length_b   1.000
_cell.length_c   1.000
_cell.angle_alpha   90.00
_cell.angle_beta   90.00
_cell.angle_gamma   90.00
#
_symmetry.space_group_name_H-M   'P 1'
#
loop_
_entity.id
_entity.type
_entity.pdbx_description
1 polymer ?
#
loop_
_entity_poly.entity_id
_entity_poly.type
_entity_poly.pdbx_seq_one_letter_code
_entity_poly.pdbx_strand_id
1 'polypeptide(L)'
;MATTEILSSGNSLGTQGLSRMSMGMQRQTNREVERVQSRAIVAKLTEDGRAFLTNTALEHVGALTALEQHLISIAPLGEARYREIVDSYTLGASAAIRRWN
;
A
#
# COMPACT_ATOMS: atom_id res chain seq x y z
N MET A 1 5.21 4.93 -53.97
CA MET A 1 6.55 4.71 -53.38
C MET A 1 6.53 5.37 -52.01
N ALA A 2 6.07 4.67 -50.96
CA ALA A 2 6.86 3.81 -50.07
C ALA A 2 7.87 4.60 -49.22
N THR A 3 7.56 4.79 -47.92
CA THR A 3 8.40 4.31 -46.80
C THR A 3 7.67 4.49 -45.47
N THR A 4 7.16 3.36 -45.00
CA THR A 4 6.84 3.02 -43.61
C THR A 4 8.11 3.07 -42.74
N GLU A 5 7.91 3.18 -41.43
CA GLU A 5 8.82 2.79 -40.34
C GLU A 5 9.52 3.92 -39.56
N ILE A 6 8.75 4.54 -38.65
CA ILE A 6 9.30 5.08 -37.38
C ILE A 6 8.37 4.65 -36.23
N LEU A 7 8.19 3.35 -36.01
CA LEU A 7 7.58 2.85 -34.77
C LEU A 7 8.03 1.40 -34.56
N SER A 8 9.04 1.18 -33.70
CA SER A 8 9.19 -0.01 -32.84
C SER A 8 10.66 -0.20 -32.42
N SER A 9 11.20 0.77 -31.67
CA SER A 9 12.50 0.61 -31.00
C SER A 9 12.34 0.35 -29.50
N GLY A 10 11.16 -0.09 -29.05
CA GLY A 10 10.84 -0.33 -27.64
C GLY A 10 10.45 -1.78 -27.27
N ASN A 11 10.40 -2.71 -28.25
CA ASN A 11 9.82 -4.04 -28.02
C ASN A 11 10.84 -5.21 -28.11
N SER A 12 12.15 -4.95 -28.04
CA SER A 12 13.18 -5.98 -28.21
C SER A 12 13.36 -6.92 -27.01
N LEU A 13 12.71 -6.64 -25.87
CA LEU A 13 12.59 -7.55 -24.71
C LEU A 13 11.31 -8.41 -24.76
N GLY A 14 10.57 -8.35 -25.87
CA GLY A 14 9.44 -9.24 -26.12
C GLY A 14 9.89 -10.68 -26.37
N THR A 15 8.92 -11.59 -26.30
CA THR A 15 8.94 -13.06 -26.47
C THR A 15 9.94 -13.62 -27.50
N GLN A 16 10.36 -12.83 -28.49
CA GLN A 16 11.36 -13.17 -29.51
C GLN A 16 12.80 -13.27 -28.96
N GLY A 17 13.19 -12.51 -27.93
CA GLY A 17 14.51 -12.61 -27.30
C GLY A 17 14.69 -13.93 -26.53
N LEU A 18 13.60 -14.43 -25.92
CA LEU A 18 13.55 -15.70 -25.21
C LEU A 18 13.64 -16.90 -26.18
N SER A 19 13.17 -16.77 -27.42
CA SER A 19 13.23 -17.85 -28.43
C SER A 19 14.64 -18.18 -28.91
N ARG A 20 15.64 -17.33 -28.66
CA ARG A 20 17.06 -17.59 -28.94
C ARG A 20 17.82 -18.20 -27.74
N MET A 21 17.15 -18.38 -26.59
CA MET A 21 17.73 -18.93 -25.38
C MET A 21 17.64 -20.47 -25.37
N SER A 22 18.62 -21.13 -24.76
CA SER A 22 18.52 -22.56 -24.43
C SER A 22 17.27 -22.83 -23.58
N MET A 23 16.57 -23.93 -23.84
CA MET A 23 15.37 -24.36 -23.09
C MET A 23 15.59 -24.39 -21.57
N GLY A 24 16.81 -24.68 -21.12
CA GLY A 24 17.17 -24.62 -19.70
C GLY A 24 17.16 -23.19 -19.13
N MET A 25 17.70 -22.23 -19.89
CA MET A 25 17.69 -20.82 -19.51
C MET A 25 16.27 -20.25 -19.52
N GLN A 26 15.43 -20.64 -20.48
CA GLN A 26 14.05 -20.17 -20.53
C GLN A 26 13.22 -20.63 -19.32
N ARG A 27 13.40 -21.90 -18.88
CA ARG A 27 12.77 -22.40 -17.65
C ARG A 27 13.27 -21.69 -16.39
N GLN A 28 14.57 -21.39 -16.33
CA GLN A 28 15.15 -20.66 -15.21
C GLN A 28 14.60 -19.23 -15.13
N THR A 29 14.53 -18.53 -16.27
CA THR A 29 13.92 -17.19 -16.36
C THR A 29 12.46 -17.20 -15.92
N ASN A 30 11.65 -18.15 -16.40
CA ASN A 30 10.24 -18.22 -16.02
C ASN A 30 10.04 -18.42 -14.51
N ARG A 31 10.82 -19.31 -13.88
CA ARG A 31 10.76 -19.51 -12.42
C ARG A 31 11.13 -18.25 -11.65
N GLU A 32 12.12 -17.51 -12.14
CA GLU A 32 12.54 -16.27 -11.49
C GLU A 32 11.49 -15.17 -11.64
N VAL A 33 10.87 -15.07 -12.82
CA VAL A 33 9.73 -14.17 -13.06
C VAL A 33 8.56 -14.50 -12.13
N GLU A 34 8.19 -15.78 -12.01
CA GLU A 34 7.13 -16.22 -11.09
C GLU A 34 7.44 -15.88 -9.62
N ARG A 35 8.69 -16.04 -9.18
CA ARG A 35 9.12 -15.64 -7.83
C ARG A 35 9.03 -14.14 -7.61
N VAL A 36 9.48 -13.33 -8.57
CA VAL A 36 9.41 -11.87 -8.46
C VAL A 36 7.96 -11.41 -8.46
N GLN A 37 7.12 -11.96 -9.32
CA GLN A 37 5.69 -11.63 -9.37
C GLN A 37 4.97 -11.98 -8.07
N SER A 38 5.16 -13.18 -7.54
CA SER A 38 4.54 -13.58 -6.28
C SER A 38 4.97 -12.68 -5.11
N ARG A 39 6.26 -12.32 -5.02
CA ARG A 39 6.74 -11.35 -4.03
C ARG A 39 6.14 -9.97 -4.21
N ALA A 40 6.02 -9.49 -5.45
CA ALA A 40 5.43 -8.19 -5.76
C ALA A 40 3.94 -8.12 -5.37
N ILE A 41 3.18 -9.20 -5.60
CA ILE A 41 1.76 -9.29 -5.22
C ILE A 41 1.61 -9.19 -3.69
N VAL A 42 2.41 -9.95 -2.95
CA VAL A 42 2.37 -9.90 -1.48
C VAL A 42 2.74 -8.52 -0.97
N ALA A 43 3.84 -7.93 -1.48
CA ALA A 43 4.27 -6.60 -1.08
C ALA A 43 3.21 -5.53 -1.36
N LYS A 44 2.56 -5.58 -2.54
CA LYS A 44 1.46 -4.67 -2.88
C LYS A 44 0.29 -4.83 -1.92
N LEU A 45 -0.14 -6.06 -1.64
CA LEU A 45 -1.28 -6.30 -0.76
C LEU A 45 -0.98 -5.85 0.68
N THR A 46 0.25 -6.06 1.15
CA THR A 46 0.71 -5.53 2.44
C THR A 46 0.65 -4.00 2.43
N GLU A 47 1.13 -3.32 1.40
CA GLU A 47 1.07 -1.86 1.33
C GLU A 47 -0.38 -1.35 1.29
N ASP A 48 -1.22 -1.93 0.45
CA ASP A 48 -2.63 -1.58 0.33
C ASP A 48 -3.37 -1.75 1.67
N GLY A 49 -3.08 -2.83 2.40
CA GLY A 49 -3.62 -3.06 3.74
C GLY A 49 -3.18 -2.01 4.75
N ARG A 50 -1.89 -1.61 4.72
CA ARG A 50 -1.38 -0.54 5.60
C ARG A 50 -2.05 0.80 5.29
N ALA A 51 -2.21 1.13 4.01
CA ALA A 51 -2.87 2.35 3.56
C ALA A 51 -4.34 2.36 4.00
N PHE A 52 -5.04 1.24 3.85
CA PHE A 52 -6.43 1.09 4.31
C PHE A 52 -6.56 1.33 5.82
N LEU A 53 -5.75 0.65 6.63
CA LEU A 53 -5.75 0.83 8.09
C LEU A 53 -5.44 2.29 8.50
N THR A 54 -4.51 2.93 7.80
CA THR A 54 -4.15 4.33 8.04
C THR A 54 -5.32 5.25 7.74
N ASN A 55 -6.00 5.06 6.60
CA ASN A 55 -7.15 5.87 6.23
C ASN A 55 -8.28 5.75 7.28
N THR A 56 -8.65 4.52 7.64
CA THR A 56 -9.67 4.26 8.67
C THR A 56 -9.29 4.88 10.02
N ALA A 57 -8.02 4.77 10.43
CA ALA A 57 -7.55 5.40 11.66
C ALA A 57 -7.70 6.93 11.62
N LEU A 58 -7.38 7.57 10.50
CA LEU A 58 -7.54 9.02 10.33
C LEU A 58 -9.00 9.45 10.38
N GLU A 59 -9.90 8.72 9.72
CA GLU A 59 -11.35 8.97 9.78
C GLU A 59 -11.86 8.90 11.22
N HIS A 60 -11.45 7.87 11.97
CA HIS A 60 -11.87 7.67 13.35
C HIS A 60 -11.29 8.72 14.29
N VAL A 61 -9.99 9.04 14.19
CA VAL A 61 -9.35 10.10 14.98
C VAL A 61 -10.02 11.45 14.71
N GLY A 62 -10.33 11.76 13.45
CA GLY A 62 -11.06 12.98 13.08
C GLY A 62 -12.44 13.04 13.74
N ALA A 63 -13.22 11.96 13.65
CA ALA A 63 -14.54 11.87 14.28
C ALA A 63 -14.47 12.01 15.81
N LEU A 64 -13.51 11.33 16.46
CA LEU A 64 -13.31 11.40 17.90
C LEU A 64 -12.88 12.79 18.37
N THR A 65 -12.00 13.46 17.62
CA THR A 65 -11.56 14.83 17.93
C THR A 65 -12.72 15.82 17.84
N ALA A 66 -13.57 15.70 16.80
CA ALA A 66 -14.76 16.54 16.68
C ALA A 66 -15.74 16.31 17.85
N LEU A 67 -15.93 15.05 18.26
CA LEU A 67 -16.77 14.71 19.40
C LEU A 67 -16.18 15.23 20.72
N GLU A 68 -14.87 15.10 20.92
CA GLU A 68 -14.16 15.64 22.09
C GLU A 68 -14.41 17.15 22.22
N GLN A 69 -14.20 17.92 21.15
CA GLN A 69 -14.43 19.37 21.15
C GLN A 69 -15.88 19.72 21.51
N HIS A 70 -16.84 18.98 20.95
CA HIS A 70 -18.24 19.15 21.30
C HIS A 70 -18.50 18.87 22.80
N LEU A 71 -17.97 17.77 23.33
CA LEU A 71 -18.16 17.39 24.73
C LEU A 71 -17.50 18.36 25.72
N ILE A 72 -16.31 18.88 25.40
CA ILE A 72 -15.65 19.93 26.18
C ILE A 72 -16.54 21.18 26.27
N SER A 73 -17.23 21.54 25.18
CA SER A 73 -18.10 22.72 25.16
C SER A 73 -19.30 22.62 26.10
N ILE A 74 -19.87 21.42 26.29
CA ILE A 74 -21.07 21.20 27.13
C ILE A 74 -20.74 20.69 28.54
N ALA A 75 -19.58 20.08 28.75
CA ALA A 75 -19.16 19.45 30.00
C ALA A 75 -17.64 19.64 30.25
N PRO A 76 -17.19 20.87 30.54
CA PRO A 76 -15.75 21.20 30.60
C PRO A 76 -14.99 20.47 31.72
N LEU A 77 -15.66 20.11 32.82
CA LEU A 77 -15.06 19.31 33.89
C LEU A 77 -14.65 17.89 33.45
N GLY A 78 -15.10 17.46 32.26
CA GLY A 78 -14.74 16.19 31.64
C GLY A 78 -13.52 16.23 30.73
N GLU A 79 -12.94 17.41 30.44
CA GLU A 79 -11.91 17.60 29.40
C GLU A 79 -10.77 16.58 29.51
N ALA A 80 -10.17 16.43 30.70
CA ALA A 80 -9.06 15.51 30.90
C ALA A 80 -9.44 14.04 30.60
N ARG A 81 -10.69 13.63 30.85
CA ARG A 81 -11.16 12.27 30.54
C ARG A 81 -11.37 12.07 29.04
N TYR A 82 -11.87 13.08 28.33
CA TYR A 82 -12.07 12.99 26.87
C TYR A 82 -10.73 12.94 26.13
N ARG A 83 -9.79 13.79 26.50
CA ARG A 83 -8.44 13.82 25.92
C ARG A 83 -7.72 12.49 26.06
N GLU A 84 -7.74 11.92 27.26
CA GLU A 84 -7.12 10.60 27.51
C GLU A 84 -7.66 9.51 26.59
N ILE A 85 -8.96 9.52 26.29
CA ILE A 85 -9.59 8.54 25.39
C ILE A 85 -9.12 8.73 23.94
N VAL A 86 -9.11 9.97 23.46
CA VAL A 86 -8.67 10.30 22.08
C VAL A 86 -7.19 9.98 21.90
N ASP A 87 -6.36 10.35 22.88
CA ASP A 87 -4.91 10.09 22.86
C ASP A 87 -4.62 8.59 22.91
N SER A 88 -5.29 7.85 23.80
CA SER A 88 -5.15 6.39 23.90
C SER A 88 -5.52 5.68 22.59
N TYR A 89 -6.62 6.10 21.95
CA TYR A 89 -7.02 5.56 20.65
C TYR A 89 -5.96 5.85 19.58
N THR A 90 -5.47 7.10 19.52
CA THR A 90 -4.47 7.55 18.54
C THR A 90 -3.16 6.78 18.68
N LEU A 91 -2.69 6.57 19.92
CA LEU A 91 -1.52 5.74 20.22
C LEU A 91 -1.73 4.28 19.81
N GLY A 92 -2.88 3.71 20.15
CA GLY A 92 -3.24 2.33 19.79
C GLY A 92 -3.28 2.10 18.29
N ALA A 93 -3.94 2.99 17.55
CA ALA A 93 -4.06 2.95 16.09
C ALA A 93 -2.68 3.12 15.41
N SER A 94 -1.89 4.11 15.86
CA SER A 94 -0.53 4.33 15.35
C SER A 94 0.37 3.11 15.56
N ALA A 95 0.23 2.44 16.70
CA ALA A 95 0.98 1.23 16.99
C ALA A 95 0.50 0.04 16.14
N ALA A 96 -0.80 -0.07 15.86
CA ALA A 96 -1.34 -1.10 14.97
C ALA A 96 -0.80 -0.94 13.53
N ILE A 97 -0.80 0.28 12.99
CA ILE A 97 -0.24 0.60 11.68
C ILE A 97 1.26 0.26 11.61
N ARG A 98 2.02 0.59 12.66
CA ARG A 98 3.47 0.32 12.72
C ARG A 98 3.82 -1.17 12.77
N ARG A 99 2.96 -1.98 13.38
CA ARG A 99 3.14 -3.44 13.49
C ARG A 99 2.72 -4.18 12.22
N TRP A 100 2.13 -3.49 11.26
CA TRP A 100 1.71 -4.07 10.00
C TRP A 100 2.93 -4.38 9.12
N ASN A 101 3.28 -5.67 9.06
CA ASN A 101 4.44 -6.23 8.38
C ASN A 101 4.01 -7.30 7.39
#